data_AF-A0A8J2EGR5-F1
#
_entry.id   AF-A0A8J2EGR5-F1
#
_cell.length_a   1.000
_cell.length_b   1.000
_cell.length_c   1.000
_cell.angle_alpha   90.00
_cell.angle_beta   90.00
_cell.angle_gamma   90.00
#
_symmetry.space_group_name_H-M   'P 1'
#
loop_
_entity.id
_entity.type
_entity.pdbx_description
1 polymer ?
#
loop_
_entity_poly.entity_id
_entity_poly.type
_entity_poly.pdbx_seq_one_letter_code
_entity_poly.pdbx_strand_id
1 'polypeptide(L)'
;MPVAADTGRTNRLRYDKAARKQRLDNNVMTLYHATDSTAAQQIRSTKKFLRGQGGASGGGIYFATSREAALRYAHPGLGRPSVVFECKVKLGAVETNRGSYTSLQFISLQNNGKDSIRQSPDVYVVYNYDQVEIIREV
;
A
#
# COMPACT_ATOMS: atom_id res chain seq x y z
N MET A 1 2.12 46.63 31.61
CA MET A 1 2.27 45.15 31.56
C MET A 1 1.20 44.60 30.63
N PRO A 2 1.52 44.24 29.37
CA PRO A 2 0.64 43.40 28.58
C PRO A 2 1.21 41.97 28.49
N VAL A 3 0.33 41.01 28.76
CA VAL A 3 0.56 39.57 28.69
C VAL A 3 0.63 39.18 27.21
N ALA A 4 1.73 38.56 26.79
CA ALA A 4 1.86 38.05 25.42
C ALA A 4 0.85 36.92 25.21
N ALA A 5 -0.04 37.09 24.22
CA ALA A 5 -0.91 36.04 23.75
C ALA A 5 -0.05 34.95 23.08
N ASP A 6 0.05 33.80 23.74
CA ASP A 6 0.53 32.54 23.16
C ASP A 6 -0.37 32.18 21.98
N THR A 7 0.10 32.55 20.78
CA THR A 7 -0.59 32.32 19.53
C THR A 7 -0.45 30.83 19.21
N GLY A 8 -1.58 30.14 19.36
CA GLY A 8 -1.68 28.69 19.33
C GLY A 8 -0.88 28.03 18.20
N ARG A 9 -0.08 27.05 18.61
CA ARG A 9 0.44 25.97 17.76
C ARG A 9 -0.71 25.13 17.20
N THR A 10 -1.42 25.65 16.21
CA THR A 10 -2.30 24.86 15.32
C THR A 10 -1.53 24.42 14.07
N ASN A 11 -0.31 23.89 14.23
CA ASN A 11 0.42 23.22 13.15
C ASN A 11 0.07 21.72 13.10
N ARG A 12 -1.23 21.42 13.12
CA ARG A 12 -1.73 20.04 13.04
C ARG A 12 -1.74 19.63 11.57
N LEU A 13 -0.56 19.23 11.10
CA LEU A 13 -0.28 18.43 9.90
C LEU A 13 -1.37 18.48 8.83
N ARG A 14 -1.38 19.58 8.04
CA ARG A 14 -2.09 19.57 6.76
C ARG A 14 -1.38 18.56 5.88
N TYR A 15 -2.10 17.49 5.55
CA TYR A 15 -1.73 16.51 4.53
C TYR A 15 -1.34 17.24 3.24
N ASP A 16 -0.04 17.43 3.02
CA ASP A 16 0.43 18.04 1.78
C ASP A 16 0.32 17.01 0.65
N LYS A 17 -0.79 17.11 -0.08
CA LYS A 17 -1.12 16.26 -1.22
C LYS A 17 -0.05 16.36 -2.32
N ALA A 18 0.59 17.52 -2.50
CA ALA A 18 1.65 17.70 -3.48
C ALA A 18 2.92 16.97 -3.03
N ALA A 19 3.30 17.11 -1.76
CA ALA A 19 4.42 16.37 -1.20
C ALA A 19 4.21 14.84 -1.27
N ARG A 20 3.01 14.33 -0.96
CA ARG A 20 2.71 12.90 -1.15
C ARG A 20 2.85 12.48 -2.60
N LYS A 21 2.25 13.24 -3.53
CA LYS A 21 2.32 12.91 -4.96
C LYS A 21 3.78 12.82 -5.42
N GLN A 22 4.62 13.77 -5.02
CA GLN A 22 6.05 13.77 -5.34
C GLN A 22 6.75 12.53 -4.79
N ARG A 23 6.51 12.15 -3.53
CA ARG A 23 7.09 10.92 -2.96
C ARG A 23 6.69 9.69 -3.76
N LEU A 24 5.40 9.55 -4.05
CA LEU A 24 4.86 8.42 -4.81
C LEU A 24 5.47 8.29 -6.21
N ASP A 25 5.63 9.41 -6.91
CA ASP A 25 6.18 9.40 -8.28
C ASP A 25 7.70 9.13 -8.30
N ASN A 26 8.41 9.38 -7.19
CA ASN A 26 9.85 9.16 -7.08
C ASN A 26 10.26 7.70 -6.77
N ASN A 27 9.31 6.85 -6.36
CA ASN A 27 9.60 5.45 -6.03
C ASN A 27 8.47 4.55 -6.54
N VAL A 28 8.66 4.05 -7.76
CA VAL A 28 7.73 3.18 -8.46
C VAL A 28 8.44 1.89 -8.83
N MET A 29 7.82 0.75 -8.54
CA MET A 29 8.35 -0.57 -8.86
C MET A 29 7.35 -1.38 -9.66
N THR A 30 7.84 -2.24 -10.56
CA THR A 30 7.02 -3.30 -11.16
C THR A 30 6.94 -4.46 -10.17
N LEU A 31 5.73 -4.80 -9.73
CA LEU A 31 5.47 -5.86 -8.76
C LEU A 31 4.28 -6.71 -9.18
N TYR A 32 4.08 -7.83 -8.49
CA TYR A 32 3.10 -8.86 -8.85
C TYR A 32 2.06 -9.07 -7.75
N HIS A 33 0.78 -9.16 -8.13
CA HIS A 33 -0.31 -9.47 -7.21
C HIS A 33 -1.04 -10.73 -7.67
N ALA A 34 -0.99 -11.78 -6.84
CA ALA A 34 -1.73 -13.01 -7.09
C ALA A 34 -3.11 -12.95 -6.41
N THR A 35 -4.14 -13.39 -7.13
CA THR A 35 -5.53 -13.35 -6.65
C THR A 35 -6.35 -14.49 -7.27
N ASP A 36 -7.61 -14.60 -6.85
CA ASP A 36 -8.55 -15.58 -7.39
C ASP A 36 -9.31 -15.03 -8.61
N SER A 37 -10.01 -15.89 -9.32
CA SER A 37 -10.76 -15.52 -10.52
C SER A 37 -11.85 -14.47 -10.25
N THR A 38 -12.47 -14.49 -9.07
CA THR A 38 -13.56 -13.58 -8.70
C THR A 38 -13.03 -12.17 -8.47
N ALA A 39 -11.98 -12.03 -7.67
CA ALA A 39 -11.29 -10.77 -7.45
C ALA A 39 -10.63 -10.25 -8.74
N ALA A 40 -10.06 -11.14 -9.56
CA ALA A 40 -9.51 -10.77 -10.87
C ALA A 40 -10.59 -10.15 -11.78
N GLN A 41 -11.80 -10.70 -11.83
CA GLN A 41 -12.90 -10.09 -12.59
C GLN A 41 -13.25 -8.69 -12.08
N GLN A 42 -13.30 -8.50 -10.76
CA GLN A 42 -13.55 -7.18 -10.17
C GLN A 42 -12.44 -6.18 -10.50
N ILE A 43 -11.18 -6.59 -10.42
CA ILE A 43 -10.02 -5.78 -10.78
C ILE A 43 -10.06 -5.42 -12.27
N ARG A 44 -10.38 -6.38 -13.15
CA ARG A 44 -10.47 -6.14 -14.61
C ARG A 44 -11.56 -5.11 -14.93
N SER A 45 -12.70 -5.18 -14.26
CA SER A 45 -13.86 -4.29 -14.44
C SER A 45 -13.61 -2.89 -13.87
N THR A 46 -13.13 -2.81 -12.63
CA THR A 46 -13.01 -1.53 -11.91
C THR A 46 -11.66 -0.85 -12.09
N LYS A 47 -10.64 -1.59 -12.54
CA LYS A 47 -9.21 -1.21 -12.52
C LYS A 47 -8.69 -0.82 -11.13
N LYS A 48 -9.36 -1.26 -10.07
CA LYS A 48 -9.00 -0.94 -8.68
C LYS A 48 -8.70 -2.19 -7.89
N PHE A 49 -7.64 -2.13 -7.10
CA PHE A 49 -7.34 -3.11 -6.07
C PHE A 49 -7.95 -2.65 -4.76
N LEU A 50 -8.85 -3.45 -4.20
CA LEU A 50 -9.44 -3.19 -2.89
C LEU A 50 -8.57 -3.85 -1.82
N ARG A 51 -8.36 -3.12 -0.72
CA ARG A 51 -7.61 -3.64 0.42
C ARG A 51 -8.39 -4.77 1.11
N GLY A 52 -7.67 -5.79 1.58
CA GLY A 52 -8.26 -6.81 2.44
C GLY A 52 -8.57 -6.25 3.84
N GLN A 53 -9.22 -7.05 4.69
CA GLN A 53 -9.46 -6.67 6.10
C GLN A 53 -8.35 -7.13 7.06
N GLY A 54 -7.43 -7.98 6.62
CA GLY A 54 -6.39 -8.58 7.48
C GLY A 54 -5.03 -8.67 6.80
N GLY A 55 -4.16 -9.53 7.34
CA GLY A 55 -2.78 -9.74 6.88
C GLY A 55 -1.75 -9.22 7.90
N ALA A 56 -0.50 -9.67 7.77
CA ALA A 56 0.57 -9.38 8.74
C ALA A 56 0.94 -7.89 8.82
N SER A 57 0.66 -7.12 7.76
CA SER A 57 0.81 -5.66 7.73
C SER A 57 -0.55 -4.94 7.71
N GLY A 58 -1.58 -5.58 8.27
CA GLY A 58 -2.96 -5.07 8.29
C GLY A 58 -3.65 -5.14 6.93
N GLY A 59 -4.86 -4.58 6.86
CA GLY A 59 -5.71 -4.56 5.67
C GLY A 59 -5.16 -3.68 4.53
N GLY A 60 -4.12 -4.15 3.86
CA GLY A 60 -3.51 -3.52 2.69
C GLY A 60 -3.67 -4.35 1.42
N ILE A 61 -2.98 -3.92 0.37
CA ILE A 61 -2.87 -4.60 -0.92
C ILE A 61 -1.41 -5.06 -1.05
N TYR A 62 -1.22 -6.38 -1.10
CA TYR A 62 0.09 -7.02 -1.01
C TYR A 62 0.63 -7.31 -2.41
N PHE A 63 1.87 -6.93 -2.65
CA PHE A 63 2.56 -7.11 -3.92
C PHE A 63 3.90 -7.78 -3.68
N ALA A 64 4.28 -8.69 -4.57
CA ALA A 64 5.56 -9.39 -4.50
C ALA A 64 6.52 -8.95 -5.62
N THR A 65 7.82 -9.15 -5.39
CA THR A 65 8.89 -8.81 -6.35
C THR A 65 8.94 -9.73 -7.57
N SER A 66 8.36 -10.93 -7.50
CA SER A 66 8.23 -11.86 -8.62
C SER A 66 6.86 -12.53 -8.66
N ARG A 67 6.50 -13.10 -9.81
CA ARG A 67 5.28 -13.90 -10.00
C ARG A 67 5.24 -15.10 -9.06
N GLU A 68 6.37 -15.80 -8.90
CA GLU A 68 6.51 -16.97 -8.03
C GLU A 68 6.36 -16.59 -6.57
N ALA A 69 6.94 -15.45 -6.17
CA ALA A 69 6.75 -14.90 -4.82
C ALA A 69 5.28 -14.51 -4.60
N ALA A 70 4.61 -13.90 -5.57
CA ALA A 70 3.20 -13.55 -5.46
C ALA A 70 2.33 -14.80 -5.25
N LEU A 71 2.58 -15.87 -6.00
CA LEU A 71 1.88 -17.14 -5.84
C LEU A 71 2.17 -17.80 -4.49
N ARG A 72 3.43 -17.75 -4.02
CA ARG A 72 3.86 -18.31 -2.73
C ARG A 72 3.24 -17.57 -1.54
N TYR A 73 3.11 -16.25 -1.62
CA TYR A 73 2.57 -15.39 -0.56
C TYR A 73 1.10 -15.05 -0.74
N ALA A 74 0.42 -15.63 -1.72
CA ALA A 74 -1.02 -15.48 -1.87
C ALA A 74 -1.73 -15.89 -0.57
N HIS A 75 -2.78 -15.16 -0.21
CA HIS A 75 -3.49 -15.37 1.06
C HIS A 75 -3.93 -16.85 1.17
N PRO A 76 -3.73 -17.55 2.30
CA PRO A 76 -4.11 -18.97 2.42
C PRO A 76 -5.60 -19.23 2.11
N GLY A 77 -6.46 -18.24 2.38
CA GLY A 77 -7.90 -18.28 2.07
C GLY A 77 -8.25 -18.05 0.59
N LEU A 78 -7.30 -17.69 -0.27
CA LEU A 78 -7.49 -17.55 -1.73
C LEU A 78 -7.58 -18.92 -2.45
N GLY A 79 -7.36 -20.03 -1.75
CA GLY A 79 -7.25 -21.35 -2.38
C GLY A 79 -5.99 -21.43 -3.26
N ARG A 80 -6.13 -21.93 -4.50
CA ARG A 80 -5.07 -21.87 -5.50
C ARG A 80 -5.20 -20.57 -6.30
N PRO A 81 -4.37 -19.54 -6.06
CA PRO A 81 -4.40 -18.32 -6.88
C PRO A 81 -4.19 -18.70 -8.35
N SER A 82 -5.16 -18.36 -9.19
CA SER A 82 -5.18 -18.73 -10.61
C SER A 82 -4.80 -17.57 -11.53
N VAL A 83 -4.71 -16.35 -10.98
CA VAL A 83 -4.45 -15.13 -11.76
C VAL A 83 -3.38 -14.29 -11.07
N VAL A 84 -2.41 -13.79 -11.85
CA VAL A 84 -1.39 -12.85 -11.38
C VAL A 84 -1.42 -11.59 -12.24
N PHE A 85 -1.43 -10.42 -11.59
CA PHE A 85 -1.28 -9.14 -12.26
C PHE A 85 0.14 -8.61 -12.08
N GLU A 86 0.73 -8.13 -13.16
CA GLU A 86 1.92 -7.30 -13.16
C GLU A 86 1.49 -5.82 -13.10
N CYS A 87 1.98 -5.08 -12.11
CA CYS A 87 1.55 -3.72 -11.80
C CYS A 87 2.74 -2.79 -11.60
N LYS A 88 2.59 -1.53 -12.01
CA LYS A 88 3.43 -0.44 -11.48
C LYS A 88 2.84 -0.02 -10.13
N VAL A 89 3.65 -0.10 -9.09
CA VAL A 89 3.25 0.20 -7.72
C VAL A 89 4.08 1.38 -7.22
N LYS A 90 3.38 2.47 -6.88
CA LYS A 90 3.94 3.68 -6.28
C LYS A 90 4.15 3.47 -4.79
N LEU A 91 5.36 3.12 -4.41
CA LEU A 91 5.72 2.80 -3.04
C LEU A 91 5.98 4.06 -2.20
N GLY A 92 6.41 5.15 -2.82
CA GLY A 92 6.74 6.39 -2.11
C GLY A 92 7.77 6.17 -1.00
N ALA A 93 7.55 6.81 0.15
CA ALA A 93 8.40 6.59 1.32
C ALA A 93 8.03 5.26 2.00
N VAL A 94 8.95 4.30 1.92
CA VAL A 94 8.75 2.94 2.45
C VAL A 94 9.14 2.89 3.93
N GLU A 95 8.31 2.24 4.73
CA GLU A 95 8.65 1.81 6.09
C GLU A 95 9.01 0.33 6.07
N THR A 96 10.09 -0.07 6.74
CA THR A 96 10.38 -1.50 6.89
C THR A 96 9.59 -2.04 8.07
N ASN A 97 8.82 -3.10 7.82
CA ASN A 97 7.99 -3.73 8.83
C ASN A 97 8.86 -4.19 10.03
N ARG A 98 8.47 -3.79 11.25
CA ARG A 98 9.07 -4.26 12.51
C ARG A 98 8.09 -5.07 13.40
N GLY A 99 6.87 -5.36 12.94
CA GLY A 99 5.83 -6.07 13.70
C GLY A 99 4.44 -6.11 13.05
N SER A 100 3.42 -6.44 13.83
CA SER A 100 2.02 -6.49 13.35
C SER A 100 1.43 -5.08 13.17
N TYR A 101 0.71 -4.86 12.07
CA TYR A 101 0.01 -3.59 11.79
C TYR A 101 -1.51 -3.76 11.81
N THR A 102 -2.20 -2.77 12.35
CA THR A 102 -3.65 -2.59 12.47
C THR A 102 -4.11 -1.39 11.64
N SER A 103 -5.41 -1.27 11.39
CA SER A 103 -5.98 -0.14 10.65
C SER A 103 -5.64 1.24 11.24
N LEU A 104 -5.49 1.35 12.57
CA LEU A 104 -5.06 2.58 13.25
C LEU A 104 -3.61 2.96 12.86
N GLN A 105 -2.75 1.97 12.62
CA GLN A 105 -1.36 2.20 12.24
C GLN A 105 -1.20 2.69 10.79
N PHE A 106 -2.20 2.55 9.91
CA PHE A 106 -2.15 3.17 8.57
C PHE A 106 -2.22 4.71 8.65
N ILE A 107 -3.13 5.25 9.46
CA ILE A 107 -3.22 6.70 9.68
C ILE A 107 -1.90 7.19 10.28
N SER A 108 -1.33 6.44 11.23
CA SER A 108 -0.01 6.73 11.79
C SER A 108 1.12 6.65 10.76
N LEU A 109 1.09 5.67 9.85
CA LEU A 109 2.08 5.52 8.77
C LEU A 109 2.13 6.78 7.91
N GLN A 110 0.96 7.26 7.48
CA GLN A 110 0.85 8.49 6.68
C GLN A 110 1.21 9.75 7.47
N ASN A 111 0.83 9.83 8.75
CA ASN A 111 1.23 10.95 9.62
C ASN A 111 2.75 11.02 9.82
N ASN A 112 3.44 9.88 9.73
CA ASN A 112 4.90 9.79 9.76
C ASN A 112 5.55 10.01 8.38
N GLY A 113 4.78 10.43 7.38
CA GLY A 113 5.26 10.70 6.03
C GLY A 113 5.62 9.43 5.24
N LYS A 114 5.10 8.27 5.63
CA LYS A 114 5.31 6.98 4.96
C LYS A 114 4.08 6.58 4.13
N ASP A 115 4.33 5.94 3.00
CA ASP A 115 3.32 5.66 1.97
C ASP A 115 3.10 4.16 1.72
N SER A 116 4.06 3.31 2.10
CA SER A 116 3.99 1.86 1.96
C SER A 116 4.83 1.13 3.01
N ILE A 117 4.63 -0.18 3.11
CA ILE A 117 5.41 -1.05 4.00
C ILE A 117 6.16 -2.09 3.19
N ARG A 118 7.44 -2.29 3.48
CA ARG A 118 8.18 -3.49 3.08
C ARG A 118 8.02 -4.54 4.18
N GLN A 119 7.16 -5.53 3.95
CA GLN A 119 6.84 -6.58 4.92
C GLN A 119 7.95 -7.62 5.00
N SER A 120 8.51 -7.99 3.85
CA SER A 120 9.60 -8.97 3.73
C SER A 120 10.52 -8.56 2.59
N PRO A 121 11.65 -9.26 2.36
CA PRO A 121 12.53 -8.96 1.23
C PRO A 121 11.79 -8.90 -0.12
N ASP A 122 10.77 -9.74 -0.26
CA ASP A 122 10.00 -9.93 -1.50
C ASP A 122 8.62 -9.27 -1.49
N VAL A 123 8.12 -8.76 -0.36
CA VAL A 123 6.72 -8.32 -0.22
C VAL A 123 6.61 -6.86 0.21
N TYR A 124 5.84 -6.11 -0.56
CA TYR A 124 5.44 -4.73 -0.28
C TYR A 124 3.94 -4.63 -0.10
N VAL A 125 3.50 -3.66 0.70
CA VAL A 125 2.09 -3.43 1.01
C VAL A 125 1.78 -1.96 0.81
N VAL A 126 0.77 -1.69 -0.02
CA VAL A 126 0.19 -0.36 -0.23
C VAL A 126 -1.26 -0.34 0.26
N TYR A 127 -1.81 0.84 0.49
CA TYR A 127 -3.10 0.96 1.19
C TYR A 127 -4.16 1.70 0.39
N ASN A 128 -3.79 2.29 -0.75
CA ASN A 128 -4.68 3.03 -1.60
C ASN A 128 -4.56 2.53 -3.05
N TYR A 129 -5.69 2.39 -3.73
CA TYR A 129 -5.72 1.95 -5.13
C TYR A 129 -5.04 2.96 -6.08
N ASP A 130 -4.91 4.24 -5.69
CA ASP A 130 -4.21 5.27 -6.47
C ASP A 130 -2.69 5.03 -6.56
N GLN A 131 -2.16 4.13 -5.74
CA GLN A 131 -0.76 3.69 -5.77
C GLN A 131 -0.52 2.57 -6.79
N VAL A 132 -1.55 2.08 -7.50
CA VAL A 132 -1.42 0.89 -8.35
C VAL A 132 -1.93 1.17 -9.75
N GLU A 133 -1.12 0.82 -10.74
CA GLU A 133 -1.47 0.83 -12.16
C GLU A 133 -1.22 -0.58 -12.73
N ILE A 134 -2.24 -1.18 -13.34
CA ILE A 134 -2.13 -2.51 -13.95
C ILE A 134 -1.37 -2.38 -15.27
N ILE A 135 -0.31 -3.17 -15.46
CA ILE A 135 0.36 -3.32 -16.74
C ILE A 135 -0.37 -4.39 -17.55
N ARG A 136 -0.46 -5.60 -17.00
CA ARG A 136 -1.08 -6.78 -17.64
C ARG A 136 -1.30 -7.92 -16.65
N GLU A 137 -1.92 -8.98 -17.15
CA GLU A 137 -2.04 -10.29 -16.48
C GLU A 137 -0.96 -11.25 -17.00
N VAL A 138 -0.37 -12.07 -16.12
CA VAL A 138 0.81 -12.94 -16.39
C VAL A 138 0.72 -14.33 -15.75
#